data_AF-A0A7C3J1L8-F1
#
_entry.id   AF-A0A7C3J1L8-F1
#
_cell.length_a   1.000
_cell.length_b   1.000
_cell.length_c   1.000
_cell.angle_alpha   90.00
_cell.angle_beta   90.00
_cell.angle_gamma   90.00
#
_symmetry.space_group_name_H-M   'P 1'
#
loop_
_entity.id
_entity.type
_entity.pdbx_description
1 polymer ?
#
loop_
_entity_poly.entity_id
_entity_poly.type
_entity_poly.pdbx_seq_one_letter_code
_entity_poly.pdbx_strand_id
1 'polypeptide(L)' 'MKDVTTIQLKKSVVRKLKAIKKYPRQTYNEVISELIEAAKGNRKETQYDDFLHKIQQEKMRELWDNEEDEAWENA' A
#
# COMPACT_ATOMS: atom_id res chain seq x y z
N MET A 1 -12.60 -17.46 27.43
CA MET A 1 -12.85 -18.39 26.31
C MET A 1 -13.95 -17.86 25.36
N LYS A 2 -14.01 -16.55 25.09
CA LYS A 2 -15.07 -15.91 24.25
C LYS A 2 -14.56 -15.33 22.92
N ASP A 3 -13.24 -15.36 22.67
CA ASP A 3 -12.63 -14.64 21.54
C ASP A 3 -12.33 -15.52 20.31
N VAL A 4 -13.02 -16.66 20.17
CA VAL A 4 -12.82 -17.54 19.03
C VAL A 4 -14.16 -17.86 18.39
N THR A 5 -14.30 -17.51 17.13
CA THR A 5 -15.47 -17.81 16.29
C THR A 5 -15.09 -18.83 15.23
N THR A 6 -16.06 -19.63 14.79
CA THR A 6 -15.84 -20.60 13.72
C THR A 6 -16.23 -19.98 12.39
N ILE A 7 -15.32 -20.00 11.42
CA ILE A 7 -15.59 -19.61 10.04
C ILE A 7 -15.37 -20.80 9.11
N GLN A 8 -16.17 -20.90 8.07
CA GLN A 8 -15.97 -21.92 7.03
C GLN A 8 -15.15 -21.35 5.89
N LEU A 9 -14.09 -22.05 5.50
CA LEU A 9 -13.21 -21.68 4.39
C LEU A 9 -13.14 -22.82 3.38
N LYS A 10 -13.11 -22.46 2.09
CA LYS A 10 -12.90 -23.46 1.03
C LYS A 10 -11.53 -24.12 1.23
N LYS A 11 -11.44 -25.43 0.97
CA LYS A 11 -10.18 -26.19 1.06
C LYS A 11 -9.06 -25.59 0.21
N SER A 12 -9.40 -25.03 -0.95
CA SER A 12 -8.45 -24.33 -1.83
C SER A 12 -7.83 -23.11 -1.15
N VAL A 13 -8.62 -22.33 -0.39
CA VAL A 13 -8.14 -21.16 0.36
C VAL A 13 -7.20 -21.59 1.49
N VAL A 14 -7.55 -22.64 2.23
CA VAL A 14 -6.68 -23.17 3.31
C VAL A 14 -5.33 -23.64 2.77
N ARG A 15 -5.31 -24.26 1.58
CA ARG A 15 -4.05 -24.64 0.91
C ARG A 15 -3.19 -23.42 0.58
N LYS A 16 -3.79 -22.34 0.05
CA LYS A 16 -3.09 -21.08 -0.22
C LYS A 16 -2.55 -20.46 1.08
N LEU A 17 -3.36 -20.41 2.13
CA LEU A 17 -2.94 -19.92 3.45
C LEU A 17 -1.77 -20.74 4.01
N LYS A 18 -1.76 -22.06 3.80
CA LYS A 18 -0.65 -22.92 4.22
C LYS A 18 0.65 -22.64 3.45
N ALA A 19 0.55 -22.31 2.17
CA ALA A 19 1.72 -22.00 1.33
C ALA A 19 2.37 -20.65 1.67
N ILE A 20 1.59 -19.70 2.20
CA ILE A 20 2.06 -18.34 2.54
C ILE A 20 2.68 -18.29 3.95
N LYS A 21 2.59 -19.37 4.74
CA LYS A 21 3.17 -19.41 6.08
C LYS A 21 4.68 -19.16 6.05
N LYS A 22 5.14 -18.21 6.84
CA LYS A 22 6.56 -17.86 6.99
C LYS A 22 7.33 -18.90 7.81
N TYR A 23 6.66 -19.53 8.78
CA TYR A 23 7.26 -20.53 9.66
C TYR A 23 6.30 -21.72 9.92
N PRO A 24 6.82 -22.92 10.23
CA PRO A 24 6.01 -24.14 10.34
C PRO A 24 4.89 -24.07 11.38
N ARG A 25 5.09 -23.31 12.46
CA ARG A 25 4.15 -23.19 13.59
C ARG A 25 3.22 -21.98 13.50
N GLN A 26 3.24 -21.22 12.41
CA GLN A 26 2.38 -20.05 12.25
C GLN A 26 0.90 -20.44 12.22
N THR A 27 0.09 -19.74 13.00
CA THR A 27 -1.36 -19.93 13.05
C THR A 27 -2.04 -19.27 11.85
N TYR A 28 -3.22 -19.76 11.46
CA TYR A 28 -3.99 -19.10 10.41
C TYR A 28 -4.47 -17.70 10.83
N ASN A 29 -4.69 -17.47 12.13
CA ASN A 29 -5.06 -16.16 12.64
C ASN A 29 -3.92 -15.15 12.42
N GLU A 30 -2.67 -15.50 12.70
CA GLU A 30 -1.52 -14.62 12.43
C GLU A 30 -1.38 -14.31 10.93
N VAL A 31 -1.46 -15.33 10.07
CA VAL A 31 -1.38 -15.14 8.61
C VAL A 31 -2.49 -14.22 8.11
N ILE A 32 -3.73 -14.44 8.57
CA ILE A 32 -4.88 -13.61 8.17
C ILE A 32 -4.71 -12.18 8.68
N SER A 33 -4.26 -11.99 9.92
CA SER A 33 -4.00 -10.66 10.48
C SER A 33 -2.91 -9.91 9.70
N GLU A 34 -1.80 -10.56 9.37
CA GLU A 34 -0.74 -9.96 8.54
C GLU A 34 -1.27 -9.55 7.16
N LEU A 35 -2.08 -10.40 6.52
CA LEU A 35 -2.69 -10.08 5.23
C LEU A 35 -3.67 -8.91 5.31
N ILE A 36 -4.44 -8.81 6.41
CA ILE A 36 -5.35 -7.68 6.64
C ILE A 36 -4.57 -6.39 6.82
N GLU A 37 -3.49 -6.40 7.61
CA GLU A 37 -2.66 -5.21 7.81
C GLU A 37 -1.95 -4.79 6.53
N ALA A 38 -1.41 -5.73 5.74
CA ALA A 38 -0.86 -5.43 4.42
C ALA A 38 -1.93 -4.83 3.48
N ALA A 39 -3.14 -5.38 3.46
CA ALA A 39 -4.23 -4.85 2.65
C ALA A 39 -4.69 -3.45 3.10
N LYS A 40 -4.61 -3.13 4.39
CA LYS A 40 -4.88 -1.78 4.91
C LYS A 40 -3.74 -0.80 4.61
N GLY A 41 -2.49 -1.24 4.75
CA GLY A 41 -1.29 -0.43 4.48
C GLY A 41 -1.26 0.04 3.02
N ASN A 42 -1.50 -0.90 2.08
CA ASN A 42 -1.54 -0.59 0.65
C ASN A 42 -2.61 0.44 0.27
N ARG A 43 -3.72 0.55 1.03
CA ARG A 43 -4.76 1.57 0.80
C ARG A 43 -4.34 2.97 1.24
N LYS A 44 -3.43 3.08 2.23
CA LYS A 44 -2.94 4.38 2.70
C LYS A 44 -1.80 4.91 1.83
N GLU A 45 -0.90 4.03 1.39
CA GLU A 45 0.23 4.42 0.54
C GLU A 45 -0.23 4.89 -0.85
N THR A 46 -1.18 4.20 -1.50
CA THR A 46 -1.68 4.66 -2.82
C THR A 46 -2.28 6.06 -2.77
N GLN A 47 -3.03 6.40 -1.72
CA GLN A 47 -3.67 7.72 -1.62
C GLN A 47 -2.68 8.85 -1.28
N TYR A 48 -1.66 8.55 -0.47
CA TYR A 48 -0.66 9.53 -0.06
C TYR A 48 0.35 9.83 -1.17
N ASP A 49 0.82 8.82 -1.89
CA ASP A 49 1.71 9.01 -3.05
C ASP A 49 1.00 9.74 -4.19
N ASP A 50 -0.27 9.40 -4.49
CA ASP A 50 -1.06 10.10 -5.50
C ASP A 50 -1.27 11.59 -5.14
N PHE A 51 -1.37 11.91 -3.86
CA PHE A 51 -1.49 13.29 -3.37
C PHE A 51 -0.17 14.05 -3.45
N LEU A 52 0.94 13.43 -3.02
CA LEU A 52 2.28 14.01 -3.11
C LEU A 52 2.70 14.27 -4.56
N HIS A 53 2.48 13.31 -5.46
CA HIS A 53 2.79 13.46 -6.87
C HIS A 53 2.04 14.64 -7.51
N LYS A 54 0.78 14.88 -7.13
CA LYS A 54 0.01 16.03 -7.62
C LYS A 54 0.56 17.37 -7.14
N ILE A 55 0.89 17.49 -5.86
CA ILE A 55 1.47 18.73 -5.30
C ILE A 55 2.86 19.00 -5.90
N GLN A 56 3.66 17.95 -6.09
CA GLN A 56 4.97 18.09 -6.72
C GLN A 56 4.85 18.55 -8.18
N GLN A 57 3.88 18.05 -8.95
CA GLN A 57 3.65 18.52 -10.32
C GLN A 57 3.27 20.01 -10.38
N GLU A 58 2.41 20.48 -9.46
CA GLU A 58 2.03 21.89 -9.40
C GLU A 58 3.21 22.80 -9.05
N LYS A 59 4.03 22.41 -8.07
CA LYS A 59 5.27 23.13 -7.72
C LYS A 59 6.34 23.07 -8.81
N MET A 60 6.46 21.94 -9.51
CA MET A 60 7.40 21.82 -10.63
C MET A 60 6.98 22.71 -11.80
N ARG A 61 5.69 22.86 -12.05
CA ARG A 61 5.16 23.81 -13.04
C ARG A 61 5.43 25.26 -12.63
N GLU A 62 5.31 25.61 -11.36
CA GLU A 62 5.67 26.95 -10.86
C GLU A 62 7.17 27.26 -10.97
N LEU A 63 8.03 26.25 -10.92
CA LEU A 63 9.48 26.40 -11.04
C LEU A 63 9.99 26.41 -12.48
N TRP A 64 9.17 26.02 -13.47
CA TRP A 64 9.58 25.80 -14.87
C TRP A 64 8.72 26.57 -15.91
N ASP A 65 7.87 27.50 -15.47
CA ASP A 65 7.13 28.45 -16.32
C ASP A 65 7.19 29.86 -15.69
N ASN A 66 8.35 30.26 -15.15
CA ASN A 66 8.53 31.58 -14.54
C ASN A 66 9.26 32.55 -15.49
N GLU A 67 9.03 33.86 -15.30
CA GLU A 67 9.66 34.91 -16.13
C GLU A 67 11.20 34.90 -16.08
N GLU A 68 11.81 34.25 -15.06
CA GLU A 68 13.26 34.12 -14.97
C GLU A 68 13.81 33.10 -15.98
N ASP A 69 13.10 32.01 -16.28
CA ASP A 69 13.50 31.03 -17.30
C ASP A 69 13.50 31.63 -18.73
N GLU A 70 12.59 32.56 -19.04
CA GLU A 70 12.58 33.29 -20.32
C GLU A 70 13.81 34.20 -20.50
N ALA A 71 14.41 34.66 -19.41
CA ALA A 71 15.62 35.47 -19.41
C ALA A 71 16.90 34.63 -19.63
N TRP A 72 16.88 33.33 -19.29
CA TRP A 72 18.00 32.40 -19.52
C TRP A 72 18.04 31.85 -20.96
N GLU A 73 16.89 31.71 -21.63
CA GLU A 73 16.81 31.30 -23.04
C GLU A 73 17.24 32.41 -24.03
N ASN A 74 17.36 33.67 -23.58
CA ASN A 74 17.75 34.82 -24.39
C ASN A 74 19.15 35.39 -24.08
N ALA A 75 19.99 34.66 -23.32
CA ALA A 75 21.35 35.04 -22.97
C ALA A 75 22.42 34.48 -23.93
#